data_AF-A0A7X7QCX2-F1
#
_entry.id   AF-A0A7X7QCX2-F1
#
_cell.length_a   1.000
_cell.length_b   1.000
_cell.length_c   1.000
_cell.angle_alpha   90.00
_cell.angle_beta   90.00
_cell.angle_gamma   90.00
#
_symmetry.space_group_name_H-M   'P 1'
#
loop_
_entity.id
_entity.type
_entity.pdbx_description
1 polymer ?
#
loop_
_entity_poly.entity_id
_entity_poly.type
_entity_poly.pdbx_seq_one_letter_code
_entity_poly.pdbx_strand_id
1 'polypeptide(L)'
;MREHEQALRAARSYARNRELQPKVAKRLARAESWLQSYLLRTGQEVLRLGGYEITLRDGQIEVTAAPPDGWEQNEIEWEEESC
;
A
#
# COMPACT_ATOMS: atom_id res chain seq x y z
N MET A 1 29.26 -9.63 -22.67
CA MET A 1 28.08 -9.41 -23.54
C MET A 1 26.78 -9.32 -22.73
N ARG A 2 26.34 -10.37 -22.01
CA ARG A 2 25.07 -10.35 -21.25
C ARG A 2 24.96 -9.28 -20.14
N GLU A 3 26.05 -9.00 -19.43
CA GLU A 3 26.04 -8.00 -18.34
C GLU A 3 25.85 -6.56 -18.85
N HIS A 4 26.43 -6.24 -20.01
CA HIS A 4 26.30 -4.91 -20.61
C HIS A 4 24.85 -4.64 -21.06
N GLU A 5 24.17 -5.64 -21.63
CA GLU A 5 22.75 -5.54 -21.99
C GLU A 5 21.84 -5.40 -20.76
N GLN A 6 22.14 -6.11 -19.68
CA GLN A 6 21.44 -5.96 -18.40
C GLN A 6 21.64 -4.57 -17.80
N ALA A 7 22.87 -4.05 -17.82
CA ALA A 7 23.18 -2.70 -17.37
C ALA A 7 22.42 -1.64 -18.19
N LEU A 8 22.36 -1.80 -19.52
CA LEU A 8 21.60 -0.90 -20.39
C LEU A 8 20.09 -0.95 -20.10
N ARG A 9 19.54 -2.15 -19.84
CA ARG A 9 18.13 -2.31 -19.43
C ARG A 9 17.87 -1.63 -18.09
N ALA A 10 18.74 -1.82 -17.11
CA ALA A 10 18.63 -1.20 -15.79
C ALA A 10 18.68 0.33 -15.89
N ALA A 11 19.61 0.89 -16.68
CA ALA A 11 19.71 2.33 -16.90
C ALA A 11 18.43 2.93 -17.51
N ARG A 12 17.84 2.25 -18.51
CA ARG A 12 16.56 2.66 -19.12
C ARG A 12 15.41 2.62 -18.10
N SER A 13 15.32 1.55 -17.32
CA SER A 13 14.31 1.41 -16.26
C SER A 13 14.44 2.51 -15.21
N TYR A 14 15.67 2.78 -14.76
CA TYR A 14 15.95 3.82 -13.77
C TYR A 14 15.54 5.20 -14.26
N ALA A 15 15.96 5.59 -15.47
CA ALA A 15 15.60 6.89 -16.04
C ALA A 15 14.08 7.06 -16.14
N ARG A 16 13.38 6.02 -16.65
CA ARG A 16 11.93 6.03 -16.77
C ARG A 16 11.23 6.14 -15.42
N ASN A 17 11.65 5.36 -14.43
CA ASN A 17 11.04 5.37 -13.11
C ASN A 17 11.28 6.69 -12.37
N ARG A 18 12.46 7.30 -12.54
CA ARG A 18 12.75 8.63 -12.00
C ARG A 18 11.80 9.70 -12.53
N GLU A 19 11.44 9.65 -13.82
CA GLU A 19 10.45 10.55 -14.41
C GLU A 19 9.02 10.28 -13.93
N LEU A 20 8.69 9.01 -13.63
CA LEU A 20 7.37 8.60 -13.18
C LEU A 20 7.14 8.89 -11.69
N GLN A 21 8.18 8.82 -10.87
CA GLN A 21 8.12 9.01 -9.42
C GLN A 21 7.31 10.24 -8.99
N PRO A 22 7.56 11.47 -9.50
CA PRO A 22 6.78 12.64 -9.08
C PRO A 22 5.30 12.55 -9.50
N LYS A 23 5.01 11.91 -10.64
CA LYS A 23 3.64 11.72 -11.12
C LYS A 23 2.90 10.71 -10.24
N VAL A 24 3.58 9.63 -9.85
CA VAL A 24 3.03 8.62 -8.92
C VAL A 24 2.80 9.26 -7.56
N ALA A 25 3.77 10.00 -7.01
CA ALA A 25 3.64 10.71 -5.73
C ALA A 25 2.43 11.67 -5.73
N LYS A 26 2.26 12.47 -6.79
CA LYS A 26 1.09 13.36 -6.92
C LYS A 26 -0.24 12.61 -6.97
N ARG A 27 -0.28 11.47 -7.66
CA ARG A 27 -1.48 10.62 -7.76
C ARG A 27 -1.82 9.98 -6.41
N LEU A 28 -0.81 9.48 -5.69
CA LEU A 28 -0.97 8.92 -4.35
C LEU A 28 -1.49 9.97 -3.37
N ALA A 29 -0.87 11.14 -3.30
CA ALA A 29 -1.31 12.23 -2.42
C ALA A 29 -2.76 12.67 -2.71
N ARG A 30 -3.16 12.70 -3.99
CA ARG A 30 -4.55 13.00 -4.37
C ARG A 30 -5.52 11.90 -3.93
N ALA A 31 -5.15 10.63 -4.08
CA ALA A 31 -5.97 9.51 -3.65
C ALA A 31 -6.12 9.48 -2.13
N GLU A 32 -5.02 9.68 -1.40
CA GLU A 32 -5.00 9.77 0.06
C GLU A 32 -5.92 10.89 0.57
N SER A 33 -5.77 12.11 0.05
CA SER A 33 -6.63 13.24 0.44
C SER A 33 -8.11 12.97 0.18
N TRP A 34 -8.44 12.28 -0.92
CA TRP A 34 -9.82 11.90 -1.22
C TRP A 34 -10.37 10.87 -0.23
N LEU A 35 -9.58 9.85 0.11
CA LEU A 35 -9.96 8.81 1.08
C LEU A 35 -10.12 9.39 2.49
N GLN A 36 -9.18 10.24 2.94
CA GLN A 36 -9.32 10.98 4.20
C GLN A 36 -10.60 11.80 4.24
N SER A 37 -10.85 12.57 3.18
CA SER A 37 -12.07 13.38 3.09
C SER A 37 -13.34 12.52 3.06
N TYR A 38 -13.28 11.31 2.50
CA TYR A 38 -14.41 10.38 2.51
C TYR A 38 -14.70 9.86 3.92
N LEU A 39 -13.68 9.32 4.61
CA LEU A 39 -13.79 8.80 5.97
C LEU A 39 -14.26 9.85 6.97
N LEU A 40 -13.69 11.07 6.91
CA LEU A 40 -14.10 12.18 7.76
C LEU A 40 -15.57 12.59 7.53
N ARG A 41 -16.07 12.49 6.28
CA ARG A 41 -17.47 12.81 5.96
C ARG A 41 -18.45 11.72 6.40
N THR A 42 -18.05 10.45 6.36
CA THR A 42 -18.89 9.34 6.83
C THR A 42 -18.79 9.14 8.34
N GLY A 43 -17.82 9.77 9.01
CA GLY A 43 -17.57 9.59 10.44
C GLY A 43 -17.02 8.21 10.76
N GLN A 44 -16.40 7.54 9.78
CA GLN A 44 -15.83 6.20 9.94
C GLN A 44 -14.31 6.29 10.07
N GLU A 45 -13.73 5.56 11.01
CA GLU A 45 -12.29 5.40 11.12
C GLU A 45 -11.77 4.23 10.28
N VAL A 46 -12.64 3.24 10.00
CA VAL A 46 -12.36 2.06 9.19
C VAL A 46 -13.47 1.87 8.16
N LEU A 47 -13.08 1.58 6.92
CA LEU A 47 -13.99 1.33 5.82
C LEU A 47 -13.48 0.20 4.93
N ARG A 48 -14.37 -0.74 4.60
CA ARG A 48 -14.10 -1.75 3.58
C ARG A 48 -14.68 -1.33 2.23
N LEU A 49 -13.83 -1.23 1.21
CA LEU A 49 -14.21 -0.94 -0.17
C LEU A 49 -13.72 -2.06 -1.10
N GLY A 50 -14.62 -3.00 -1.41
CA GLY A 50 -14.28 -4.18 -2.21
C GLY A 50 -13.19 -5.02 -1.53
N GLY A 51 -12.10 -5.27 -2.25
CA GLY A 51 -10.94 -6.03 -1.76
C GLY A 51 -9.95 -5.22 -0.93
N TYR A 52 -10.34 -4.07 -0.40
CA TYR A 52 -9.47 -3.19 0.38
C TYR A 52 -10.12 -2.79 1.70
N GLU A 53 -9.30 -2.74 2.74
CA GLU A 53 -9.63 -2.10 4.01
C GLU A 53 -8.83 -0.79 4.09
N ILE A 54 -9.52 0.27 4.51
CA ILE A 54 -8.98 1.63 4.57
C ILE A 54 -9.19 2.11 5.99
N THR A 55 -8.09 2.47 6.65
CA THR A 55 -8.06 2.86 8.06
C THR A 55 -7.44 4.25 8.16
N LEU A 56 -8.09 5.15 8.90
CA LEU A 56 -7.54 6.45 9.26
C LEU A 56 -6.90 6.36 10.65
N ARG A 57 -5.57 6.47 10.73
CA ARG A 57 -4.81 6.48 11.99
C ARG A 57 -3.95 7.73 12.05
N ASP A 58 -4.08 8.51 13.13
CA ASP A 58 -3.29 9.73 13.35
C ASP A 58 -3.28 10.71 12.15
N GLY A 59 -4.40 10.78 11.42
CA GLY A 59 -4.54 11.62 10.24
C GLY A 59 -3.86 11.09 8.97
N GLN A 60 -3.37 9.85 8.97
CA GLN A 60 -2.82 9.15 7.80
C GLN A 60 -3.72 8.00 7.38
N ILE A 61 -3.76 7.71 6.07
CA ILE A 61 -4.51 6.56 5.54
C ILE A 61 -3.58 5.37 5.42
N GLU A 62 -4.02 4.26 5.99
CA GLU A 62 -3.48 2.94 5.72
C GLU A 62 -4.46 2.19 4.81
N VAL A 63 -3.98 1.69 3.67
CA VAL A 63 -4.79 0.85 2.75
C VAL A 63 -4.18 -0.54 2.71
N THR A 64 -4.92 -1.52 3.19
CA THR A 64 -4.53 -2.93 3.17
C THR A 64 -5.45 -3.71 2.23
N ALA A 65 -4.94 -4.81 1.67
CA ALA A 65 -5.81 -5.74 0.98
C ALA A 65 -6.72 -6.38 2.03
N ALA A 66 -8.04 -6.23 1.86
CA ALA A 66 -8.98 -6.89 2.75
C ALA A 66 -8.87 -8.40 2.53
N PRO A 67 -8.78 -9.20 3.61
CA PRO A 67 -8.86 -10.64 3.46
C PRO A 67 -10.19 -11.04 2.78
N PRO A 68 -10.22 -12.18 2.06
CA PRO A 68 -11.46 -12.68 1.48
C PRO A 68 -12.50 -12.86 2.60
N ASP A 69 -13.79 -12.66 2.29
CA ASP A 69 -14.85 -12.89 3.26
C ASP A 69 -14.72 -14.29 3.89
N GLY A 70 -14.68 -14.34 5.23
CA GLY A 70 -14.55 -15.58 6.00
C GLY A 70 -13.13 -16.01 6.42
N TRP A 71 -12.10 -15.18 6.20
CA TRP A 71 -10.76 -15.43 6.73
C TRP A 71 -10.61 -14.85 8.14
N GLU A 72 -10.75 -15.70 9.16
CA GLU A 72 -10.30 -15.39 10.52
C GLU A 72 -8.77 -15.54 10.59
N GLN A 73 -8.09 -14.47 11.01
CA GLN A 73 -6.67 -14.52 11.32
C GLN A 73 -6.52 -15.27 12.64
N ASN A 74 -6.18 -16.57 12.58
CA ASN A 74 -5.69 -17.26 13.76
C ASN A 74 -4.35 -16.60 14.15
N GLU A 75 -4.35 -15.87 15.26
CA GLU A 75 -3.11 -15.44 15.92
C GLU A 75 -2.34 -16.71 16.31
N ILE A 76 -1.29 -17.02 15.55
CA ILE A 76 -0.33 -18.05 15.97
C ILE A 76 0.53 -17.37 17.04
N GLU A 77 0.11 -17.51 18.28
CA GLU A 77 0.95 -17.24 19.45
C GLU A 77 2.07 -18.30 19.42
N TRP A 78 3.27 -17.89 19.02
CA TRP A 78 4.44 -18.75 19.15
C TRP A 78 4.83 -18.75 20.62
N GLU A 79 4.35 -19.74 21.37
CA GLU A 79 4.97 -20.10 22.65
C GLU A 79 6.40 -20.56 22.33
N GLU A 80 7.39 -19.68 22.59
CA GLU A 80 8.79 -20.06 22.59
C GLU A 80 9.03 -21.05 23.73
N GLU A 81 8.97 -22.34 23.41
CA GLU A 81 9.37 -23.42 24.30
C GLU A 81 10.88 -23.32 24.56
N SER A 82 11.24 -22.78 25.71
CA SER A 82 12.62 -22.73 26.20
C SER A 82 13.05 -24.13 26.65
N CYS A 83 14.05 -24.72 25.98
CA CYS A 83 14.81 -25.88 26.45
C CYS A 83 16.31 -25.67 26.21
#